data_AF-M0ZZB2-F1
#
_entry.id   AF-M0ZZB2-F1
#
_cell.length_a   1.000
_cell.length_b   1.000
_cell.length_c   1.000
_cell.angle_alpha   90.00
_cell.angle_beta   90.00
_cell.angle_gamma   90.00
#
_symmetry.space_group_name_H-M   'P 1'
#
loop_
_entity.id
_entity.type
_entity.pdbx_description
1 polymer ?
#
loop_
_entity_poly.entity_id
_entity_poly.type
_entity_poly.pdbx_seq_one_letter_code
_entity_poly.pdbx_strand_id
1 'polypeptide(L)'
;MSLRNRLPFSYAAPPPSPIPTGKGSRSAVNSMFGEYIDQSISIPHLTLPQTTHHRWVPDEINYQSILRRENDAMSRLLSSAAEFGVVRIIGHGISGEDIRTLLIKNELLFRLSDKYANYDKFLWDWSDNVMVQKAKVALGDANFLIFREKLEEVLKKLKGIAKEVDEIIRLSDNEECRKKIESEEVKMYIYRCTKNQSSNVDQTWLPPHNATLEDSLKYALHLFLPLEPIEFSMHSKRGRLPFKTTPDTIIVTIGDQLEEWSDGKFRSADGEVALKPNLHIDQTLLSLELKWSFTNLNKTEKIITLSDQRWKDSSSENSSIEVNLLKSKLEVATLKMENLRESLNAVKIERDNLKKKLENLESLNYFEVNKSRNLEAKVSKLKMLCILSFTVFVVFVVAIFK
;
A
#
# COMPACT_ATOMS: atom_id res chain seq x y z
N MET A 1 28.37 -37.64 -44.57
CA MET A 1 29.27 -36.54 -44.96
C MET A 1 28.40 -35.38 -45.40
N SER A 2 28.19 -34.38 -44.54
CA SER A 2 27.31 -33.23 -44.83
C SER A 2 28.10 -31.96 -44.62
N LEU A 3 28.40 -31.25 -45.70
CA LEU A 3 29.00 -29.93 -45.71
C LEU A 3 27.90 -28.96 -46.14
N ARG A 4 27.42 -28.14 -45.21
CA ARG A 4 26.56 -26.99 -45.51
C ARG A 4 27.27 -25.75 -44.99
N ASN A 5 27.78 -24.93 -45.90
CA ASN A 5 28.28 -23.59 -45.60
C ASN A 5 27.61 -22.58 -46.54
N ARG A 6 26.96 -21.61 -45.88
CA ARG A 6 26.64 -20.21 -46.26
C ARG A 6 25.74 -19.91 -47.46
N LEU A 7 24.66 -19.15 -47.20
CA LEU A 7 24.48 -17.73 -47.60
C LEU A 7 23.27 -17.09 -46.85
N PRO A 8 23.15 -15.75 -46.78
CA PRO A 8 22.33 -14.99 -45.83
C PRO A 8 21.10 -14.28 -46.45
N PHE A 9 20.30 -13.64 -45.59
CA PHE A 9 19.26 -12.61 -45.84
C PHE A 9 18.02 -13.01 -46.66
N SER A 10 16.83 -12.89 -46.04
CA SER A 10 15.55 -12.89 -46.75
C SER A 10 14.58 -11.87 -46.13
N TYR A 11 14.46 -10.74 -46.82
CA TYR A 11 13.23 -10.04 -47.22
C TYR A 11 12.13 -9.75 -46.17
N ALA A 12 12.14 -8.54 -45.61
CA ALA A 12 10.91 -7.81 -45.28
C ALA A 12 10.63 -6.81 -46.42
N ALA A 13 9.44 -6.88 -47.03
CA ALA A 13 9.03 -5.94 -48.06
C ALA A 13 8.85 -4.53 -47.45
N PRO A 14 9.20 -3.44 -48.16
CA PRO A 14 8.89 -2.09 -47.71
C PRO A 14 7.37 -1.87 -47.65
N PRO A 15 6.87 -1.01 -46.75
CA PRO A 15 5.44 -0.70 -46.69
C PRO A 15 4.96 -0.12 -48.04
N PRO A 16 3.71 -0.40 -48.45
CA PRO A 16 3.17 0.09 -49.71
C PRO A 16 3.17 1.62 -49.72
N SER A 17 3.58 2.21 -50.84
CA SER A 17 3.55 3.65 -51.07
C SER A 17 2.11 4.18 -50.97
N PRO A 18 1.89 5.41 -50.45
CA PRO A 18 0.57 6.01 -50.39
C PRO A 18 -0.04 6.09 -51.80
N ILE A 19 -1.27 5.60 -51.96
CA ILE A 19 -2.02 5.78 -53.19
C ILE A 19 -2.36 7.27 -53.28
N PRO A 20 -2.05 7.98 -54.39
CA PRO A 20 -2.45 9.37 -54.58
C PRO A 20 -3.96 9.42 -54.90
N THR A 21 -4.82 9.22 -53.90
CA THR A 21 -6.26 9.47 -54.02
C THR A 21 -6.51 10.95 -53.86
N GLY A 22 -6.42 11.71 -54.94
CA GLY A 22 -6.75 13.14 -54.90
C GLY A 22 -7.26 13.73 -56.21
N LYS A 23 -6.79 13.30 -57.38
CA LYS A 23 -7.15 13.93 -58.67
C LYS A 23 -7.22 12.94 -59.84
N GLY A 24 -8.08 11.93 -59.74
CA GLY A 24 -8.33 10.99 -60.84
C GLY A 24 -9.82 10.68 -60.96
N SER A 25 -10.26 10.23 -62.14
CA SER A 25 -11.67 10.02 -62.53
C SER A 25 -12.44 8.98 -61.71
N ARG A 26 -11.82 8.39 -60.68
CA ARG A 26 -12.42 7.47 -59.69
C ARG A 26 -12.41 8.03 -58.27
N SER A 27 -12.21 9.34 -58.12
CA SER A 27 -12.29 10.02 -56.83
C SER A 27 -13.73 9.96 -56.31
N ALA A 28 -13.90 9.62 -55.03
CA ALA A 28 -15.19 9.73 -54.34
C ALA A 28 -15.58 11.19 -54.05
N VAL A 29 -14.71 12.16 -54.38
CA VAL A 29 -14.97 13.59 -54.23
C VAL A 29 -15.78 14.08 -55.43
N ASN A 30 -17.05 14.40 -55.18
CA ASN A 30 -17.93 15.09 -56.11
C ASN A 30 -17.45 16.55 -56.30
N SER A 31 -17.43 17.07 -57.53
CA SER A 31 -16.96 18.44 -57.85
C SER A 31 -17.71 19.50 -57.05
N MET A 32 -18.99 19.28 -56.77
CA MET A 32 -19.80 20.19 -55.94
C MET A 32 -19.28 20.27 -54.50
N PHE A 33 -18.78 19.16 -53.96
CA PHE A 33 -18.20 19.09 -52.62
C PHE A 33 -16.77 19.64 -52.60
N GLY A 34 -16.02 19.46 -53.68
CA GLY A 34 -14.71 20.08 -53.89
C GLY A 34 -14.80 21.60 -53.89
N GLU A 35 -15.73 22.17 -54.67
CA GLU A 35 -15.97 23.61 -54.69
C GLU A 35 -16.47 24.14 -53.34
N TYR A 36 -17.32 23.39 -52.64
CA TYR A 36 -17.76 23.80 -51.30
C TYR A 36 -16.59 23.82 -50.31
N ILE A 37 -15.71 22.83 -50.32
CA ILE A 37 -14.49 22.82 -49.49
C ILE A 37 -13.58 23.99 -49.89
N ASP A 38 -13.31 24.17 -51.18
CA ASP A 38 -12.46 25.25 -51.66
C ASP A 38 -13.01 26.65 -51.29
N GLN A 39 -14.34 26.82 -51.31
CA GLN A 39 -15.01 28.06 -50.86
C GLN A 39 -15.11 28.18 -49.34
N SER A 40 -15.02 27.07 -48.58
CA SER A 40 -15.11 27.04 -47.12
C SER A 40 -13.75 26.93 -46.39
N ILE A 41 -12.62 26.96 -47.11
CA ILE A 41 -11.26 27.18 -46.55
C ILE A 41 -11.09 28.64 -46.07
N SER A 42 -12.08 29.17 -45.37
CA SER A 42 -11.84 30.16 -44.33
C SER A 42 -11.60 29.36 -43.06
N ILE A 43 -10.41 28.78 -42.91
CA ILE A 43 -10.00 28.17 -41.65
C ILE A 43 -10.06 29.31 -40.62
N PRO A 44 -11.01 29.33 -39.67
CA PRO A 44 -10.99 30.35 -38.65
C PRO A 44 -9.66 30.20 -37.92
N HIS A 45 -8.94 31.30 -37.73
CA HIS A 45 -7.73 31.30 -36.92
C HIS A 45 -8.14 30.92 -35.50
N LEU A 46 -8.10 29.62 -35.21
CA LEU A 46 -8.30 29.06 -33.88
C LEU A 46 -7.07 29.42 -33.07
N THR A 47 -7.03 30.67 -32.63
CA THR A 47 -6.26 31.03 -31.46
C THR A 47 -6.94 30.25 -30.33
N LEU A 48 -6.30 29.16 -29.89
CA LEU A 48 -6.61 28.59 -28.59
C LEU A 48 -6.67 29.79 -27.64
N PRO A 49 -7.79 30.01 -26.91
CA PRO A 49 -7.80 31.06 -25.92
C PRO A 49 -6.56 30.81 -25.07
N GLN A 50 -5.73 31.84 -24.91
CA GLN A 50 -4.71 31.86 -23.86
C GLN A 50 -5.47 31.91 -22.54
N THR A 51 -6.20 30.84 -22.22
CA THR A 51 -6.55 30.54 -20.87
C THR A 51 -5.19 30.43 -20.22
N THR A 52 -4.92 31.36 -19.31
CA THR A 52 -3.93 31.17 -18.27
C THR A 52 -3.94 29.70 -17.93
N HIS A 53 -2.87 28.97 -18.28
CA HIS A 53 -2.75 27.55 -18.00
C HIS A 53 -2.86 27.43 -16.48
N HIS A 54 -4.08 27.31 -15.95
CA HIS A 54 -4.31 26.73 -14.66
C HIS A 54 -3.66 25.37 -14.82
N ARG A 55 -2.45 25.23 -14.25
CA ARG A 55 -1.75 23.96 -14.23
C ARG A 55 -2.77 23.03 -13.59
N TRP A 56 -3.31 22.15 -14.41
CA TRP A 56 -4.24 21.13 -13.98
C TRP A 56 -3.40 20.09 -13.22
N VAL A 57 -2.82 20.49 -12.10
CA VAL A 57 -1.85 19.75 -11.28
C VAL A 57 -2.07 20.24 -9.85
N PRO A 58 -2.13 19.34 -8.85
CA PRO A 58 -2.27 19.74 -7.45
C PRO A 58 -1.20 20.74 -7.01
N ASP A 59 -1.56 21.66 -6.13
CA ASP A 59 -0.65 22.69 -5.65
C ASP A 59 0.54 22.10 -4.89
N GLU A 60 1.70 22.74 -5.07
CA GLU A 60 2.92 22.46 -4.33
C GLU A 60 3.13 23.52 -3.25
N ILE A 61 3.19 23.09 -2.00
CA ILE A 61 3.16 23.94 -0.82
C ILE A 61 4.34 23.63 0.08
N ASN A 62 5.04 24.68 0.54
CA ASN A 62 6.13 24.53 1.47
C ASN A 62 5.62 24.25 2.89
N TYR A 63 6.15 23.22 3.54
CA TYR A 63 5.78 22.85 4.90
C TYR A 63 6.05 23.98 5.91
N GLN A 64 7.11 24.78 5.72
CA GLN A 64 7.40 25.92 6.60
C GLN A 64 6.30 26.99 6.53
N SER A 65 5.69 27.19 5.36
CA SER A 65 4.56 28.12 5.19
C SER A 65 3.28 27.60 5.87
N ILE A 66 3.07 26.27 5.88
CA ILE A 66 1.99 25.59 6.61
C ILE A 66 2.15 25.80 8.12
N LEU A 67 3.37 25.63 8.64
CA LEU A 67 3.70 25.85 10.06
C LEU A 67 3.54 27.31 10.48
N ARG A 68 3.87 28.25 9.60
CA ARG A 68 3.68 29.69 9.84
C ARG A 68 2.24 30.16 9.67
N ARG A 69 1.32 29.27 9.26
CA ARG A 69 -0.09 29.58 8.97
C ARG A 69 -0.22 30.76 8.01
N GLU A 70 0.59 30.78 6.96
CA GLU A 70 0.53 31.80 5.93
C GLU A 70 -0.79 31.69 5.15
N ASN A 71 -1.54 32.78 5.02
CA ASN A 71 -2.87 32.77 4.40
C ASN A 71 -2.87 32.24 2.95
N ASP A 72 -1.85 32.59 2.16
CA ASP A 72 -1.71 32.09 0.79
C ASP A 72 -1.54 30.56 0.75
N ALA A 73 -0.65 30.03 1.60
CA ALA A 73 -0.40 28.60 1.70
C ALA A 73 -1.62 27.82 2.19
N MET A 74 -2.33 28.35 3.21
CA MET A 74 -3.58 27.74 3.70
C MET A 74 -4.66 27.76 2.62
N SER A 75 -4.84 28.88 1.92
CA SER A 75 -5.83 28.98 0.84
C SER A 75 -5.54 27.99 -0.29
N ARG A 76 -4.28 27.88 -0.72
CA ARG A 76 -3.87 26.94 -1.77
C ARG A 76 -4.04 25.48 -1.35
N LEU A 77 -3.75 25.17 -0.08
CA LEU A 77 -3.97 23.84 0.49
C LEU A 77 -5.45 23.45 0.42
N LEU A 78 -6.32 24.34 0.91
CA LEU A 78 -7.76 24.11 0.94
C LEU A 78 -8.36 24.04 -0.48
N SER A 79 -7.93 24.92 -1.38
CA SER A 79 -8.36 24.90 -2.79
C SER A 79 -7.94 23.61 -3.49
N SER A 80 -6.69 23.16 -3.32
CA SER A 80 -6.20 21.92 -3.93
C SER A 80 -6.89 20.68 -3.34
N ALA A 81 -7.16 20.66 -2.03
CA ALA A 81 -7.95 19.60 -1.39
C ALA A 81 -9.41 19.58 -1.87
N ALA A 82 -10.02 20.74 -2.12
CA ALA A 82 -11.40 20.83 -2.61
C ALA A 82 -11.53 20.47 -4.11
N GLU A 83 -10.56 20.87 -4.92
CA GLU A 83 -10.59 20.63 -6.37
C GLU A 83 -10.12 19.23 -6.74
N PHE A 84 -8.99 18.81 -6.18
CA PHE A 84 -8.32 17.56 -6.54
C PHE A 84 -8.43 16.48 -5.46
N GLY A 85 -8.62 16.85 -4.19
CA GLY A 85 -8.47 15.90 -3.08
C GLY A 85 -7.02 15.56 -2.76
N VAL A 86 -6.07 16.30 -3.35
CA VAL A 86 -4.63 16.07 -3.18
C VAL A 86 -3.87 17.38 -2.98
N VAL A 87 -2.84 17.32 -2.16
CA VAL A 87 -1.90 18.42 -1.90
C VAL A 87 -0.47 17.87 -1.96
N ARG A 88 0.46 18.61 -2.56
CA ARG A 88 1.88 18.25 -2.59
C ARG A 88 2.63 19.11 -1.58
N ILE A 89 3.30 18.49 -0.63
CA ILE A 89 4.06 19.17 0.43
C ILE A 89 5.56 18.96 0.21
N ILE A 90 6.31 20.07 0.17
CA ILE A 90 7.77 20.10 0.02
C ILE A 90 8.43 20.75 1.24
N GLY A 91 9.75 20.59 1.38
CA GLY A 91 10.49 21.24 2.47
C GLY A 91 10.17 20.70 3.86
N HIS A 92 9.71 19.45 3.93
CA HIS A 92 9.31 18.75 5.17
C HIS A 92 10.49 18.28 6.04
N GLY A 93 11.72 18.32 5.52
CA GLY A 93 12.94 17.96 6.29
C GLY A 93 13.12 16.46 6.54
N ILE A 94 12.55 15.61 5.66
CA ILE A 94 12.82 14.17 5.62
C ILE A 94 13.73 13.93 4.43
N SER A 95 14.90 13.35 4.66
CA SER A 95 15.85 13.01 3.59
C SER A 95 15.44 11.69 2.95
N GLY A 96 14.92 11.75 1.72
CA GLY A 96 14.53 10.54 0.97
C GLY A 96 15.70 9.59 0.74
N GLU A 97 16.90 10.13 0.48
CA GLU A 97 18.11 9.34 0.22
C GLU A 97 18.60 8.59 1.48
N ASP A 98 18.52 9.20 2.66
CA ASP A 98 18.92 8.54 3.91
C ASP A 98 18.00 7.35 4.25
N ILE A 99 16.70 7.49 3.97
CA ILE A 99 15.74 6.40 4.16
C ILE A 99 15.97 5.32 3.12
N ARG A 100 16.19 5.71 1.86
CA ARG A 100 16.42 4.79 0.76
C ARG A 100 17.65 3.92 1.01
N THR A 101 18.79 4.54 1.35
CA THR A 101 20.02 3.82 1.69
C THR A 101 19.83 2.89 2.90
N LEU A 102 19.07 3.33 3.90
CA LEU A 102 18.71 2.52 5.05
C LEU A 102 17.87 1.29 4.65
N LEU A 103 16.87 1.45 3.78
CA LEU A 103 16.02 0.34 3.33
C LEU A 103 16.78 -0.65 2.43
N ILE A 104 17.62 -0.16 1.52
CA ILE A 104 18.46 -0.98 0.65
C ILE A 104 19.46 -1.81 1.47
N LYS A 105 20.11 -1.19 2.46
CA LYS A 105 21.05 -1.91 3.36
C LYS A 105 20.36 -3.03 4.13
N ASN A 106 19.08 -2.87 4.42
CA ASN A 106 18.29 -3.77 5.25
C ASN A 106 17.31 -4.63 4.42
N GLU A 107 17.72 -5.00 3.20
CA GLU A 107 16.90 -5.76 2.25
C GLU A 107 16.30 -7.05 2.84
N LEU A 108 17.00 -7.66 3.80
CA LEU A 108 16.56 -8.87 4.48
C LEU A 108 15.20 -8.73 5.19
N LEU A 109 14.76 -7.50 5.51
CA LEU A 109 13.44 -7.23 6.08
C LEU A 109 12.30 -7.49 5.08
N PHE A 110 12.53 -7.27 3.78
CA PHE A 110 11.53 -7.57 2.75
C PHE A 110 11.39 -9.08 2.50
N ARG A 111 12.21 -9.92 3.15
CA ARG A 111 11.94 -11.37 3.21
C ARG A 111 10.85 -11.71 4.22
N LEU A 112 10.50 -10.76 5.11
CA LEU A 112 9.46 -10.90 6.12
C LEU A 112 8.09 -10.35 5.67
N SER A 113 8.04 -9.64 4.53
CA SER A 113 6.81 -9.07 3.98
C SER A 113 5.97 -10.09 3.23
N ASP A 114 4.68 -9.80 3.10
CA ASP A 114 3.80 -10.53 2.21
C ASP A 114 4.21 -10.27 0.76
N LYS A 115 4.56 -11.35 0.07
CA LYS A 115 4.98 -11.31 -1.33
C LYS A 115 3.76 -11.32 -2.22
N TYR A 116 3.54 -10.23 -2.96
CA TYR A 116 2.61 -10.19 -4.06
C TYR A 116 3.35 -10.38 -5.38
N ALA A 117 2.62 -10.74 -6.43
CA ALA A 117 3.20 -11.09 -7.72
C ALA A 117 4.14 -10.02 -8.33
N ASN A 118 4.02 -8.74 -7.94
CA ASN A 118 4.81 -7.63 -8.49
C ASN A 118 5.35 -6.63 -7.44
N TYR A 119 5.07 -6.83 -6.15
CA TYR A 119 5.52 -5.95 -5.07
C TYR A 119 5.54 -6.67 -3.72
N ASP A 120 6.39 -6.18 -2.82
CA ASP A 120 6.49 -6.56 -1.42
C ASP A 120 5.85 -5.46 -0.57
N LYS A 121 4.86 -5.82 0.27
CA LYS A 121 4.19 -4.89 1.20
C LYS A 121 4.59 -5.22 2.63
N PHE A 122 5.23 -4.27 3.30
CA PHE A 122 5.64 -4.41 4.70
C PHE A 122 4.84 -3.45 5.58
N LEU A 123 3.98 -3.99 6.46
CA LEU A 123 3.28 -3.20 7.47
C LEU A 123 4.25 -2.88 8.62
N TRP A 124 4.41 -1.60 8.94
CA TRP A 124 5.20 -1.16 10.08
C TRP A 124 4.38 -1.21 11.36
N ASP A 125 4.40 -2.37 12.04
CA ASP A 125 3.78 -2.55 13.34
C ASP A 125 4.68 -3.36 14.29
N TRP A 126 5.30 -2.66 15.26
CA TRP A 126 6.14 -3.28 16.29
C TRP A 126 5.38 -3.72 17.54
N SER A 127 4.05 -3.63 17.55
CA SER A 127 3.27 -4.20 18.63
C SER A 127 3.31 -5.74 18.62
N ASP A 128 3.57 -6.34 17.46
CA ASP A 128 3.78 -7.78 17.32
C ASP A 128 5.20 -8.19 17.74
N ASN A 129 5.29 -8.86 18.90
CA ASN A 129 6.53 -9.41 19.43
C ASN A 129 7.18 -10.40 18.45
N VAL A 130 6.40 -11.16 17.68
CA VAL A 130 6.91 -12.15 16.73
C VAL A 130 7.66 -11.46 15.58
N MET A 131 7.12 -10.35 15.07
CA MET A 131 7.76 -9.56 14.02
C MET A 131 9.08 -8.94 14.50
N VAL A 132 9.10 -8.39 15.72
CA VAL A 132 10.30 -7.81 16.34
C VAL A 132 11.41 -8.86 16.45
N GLN A 133 11.10 -10.08 16.90
CA GLN A 133 12.10 -11.14 17.02
C GLN A 133 12.64 -11.57 15.66
N LYS A 134 11.77 -11.72 14.65
CA LYS A 134 12.19 -12.05 13.27
C LYS A 134 13.11 -10.97 12.67
N ALA A 135 12.77 -9.70 12.89
CA ALA A 135 13.59 -8.57 12.42
C ALA A 135 14.96 -8.53 13.11
N LYS A 136 15.01 -8.77 14.42
CA LYS A 136 16.27 -8.87 15.18
C LYS A 136 17.17 -10.00 14.68
N VAL A 137 16.61 -11.17 14.40
CA VAL A 137 17.35 -12.31 13.83
C VAL A 137 17.88 -11.97 12.43
N ALA A 138 17.13 -11.22 11.62
CA ALA A 138 17.53 -10.87 10.25
C ALA A 138 18.60 -9.77 10.18
N LEU A 139 18.55 -8.78 11.07
CA LEU A 139 19.40 -7.57 11.02
C LEU A 139 20.58 -7.62 12.01
N GLY A 140 20.43 -8.39 13.08
CA GLY A 140 21.18 -8.24 14.31
C GLY A 140 20.59 -7.14 15.21
N ASP A 141 20.66 -7.35 16.52
CA ASP A 141 20.02 -6.49 17.53
C ASP A 141 20.41 -5.01 17.41
N ALA A 142 21.70 -4.72 17.22
CA ALA A 142 22.20 -3.35 17.14
C ALA A 142 21.71 -2.61 15.88
N ASN A 143 21.71 -3.27 14.72
CA ASN A 143 21.22 -2.68 13.48
C ASN A 143 19.71 -2.48 13.49
N PHE A 144 18.98 -3.42 14.11
CA PHE A 144 17.54 -3.31 14.30
C PHE A 144 17.17 -2.07 15.11
N LEU A 145 17.89 -1.78 16.20
CA LEU A 145 17.66 -0.60 17.02
C LEU A 145 17.86 0.70 16.23
N ILE A 146 18.98 0.82 15.51
CA ILE A 146 19.29 1.99 14.68
C ILE A 146 18.23 2.17 13.57
N PHE A 147 17.84 1.08 12.93
CA PHE A 147 16.83 1.08 11.89
C PHE A 147 15.46 1.54 12.42
N ARG A 148 15.05 0.99 13.57
CA ARG A 148 13.81 1.34 14.24
C ARG A 148 13.78 2.82 14.64
N GLU A 149 14.85 3.31 15.27
CA GLU A 149 14.95 4.71 15.71
C GLU A 149 14.79 5.69 14.54
N LYS A 150 15.47 5.44 13.42
CA LYS A 150 15.36 6.28 12.22
C LYS A 150 13.95 6.29 11.64
N LEU A 151 13.29 5.14 11.53
CA LEU A 151 11.93 5.09 10.98
C LEU A 151 10.88 5.62 11.95
N GLU A 152 11.09 5.51 13.26
CA GLU A 152 10.26 6.18 14.26
C GLU A 152 10.38 7.71 14.17
N GLU A 153 11.58 8.25 13.88
CA GLU A 153 11.76 9.68 13.61
C GLU A 153 10.97 10.13 12.38
N VAL A 154 11.04 9.36 11.28
CA VAL A 154 10.28 9.62 10.04
C VAL A 154 8.79 9.57 10.31
N LEU A 155 8.31 8.53 11.02
CA LEU A 155 6.91 8.39 11.41
C LEU A 155 6.44 9.59 12.23
N LYS A 156 7.25 10.06 13.19
CA LYS A 156 6.94 11.25 14.00
C LYS A 156 6.79 12.50 13.12
N LYS A 157 7.67 12.69 12.14
CA LYS A 157 7.58 13.81 11.19
C LYS A 157 6.33 13.72 10.31
N LEU A 158 6.06 12.56 9.72
CA LEU A 158 4.86 12.34 8.89
C LEU A 158 3.57 12.54 9.70
N LYS A 159 3.53 12.06 10.95
CA LYS A 159 2.41 12.32 11.87
C LYS A 159 2.22 13.80 12.15
N GLY A 160 3.32 14.54 12.36
CA GLY A 160 3.29 15.99 12.52
C GLY A 160 2.64 16.68 11.32
N ILE A 161 3.07 16.32 10.10
CA ILE A 161 2.52 16.88 8.86
C ILE A 161 1.02 16.58 8.74
N ALA A 162 0.62 15.33 8.96
CA ALA A 162 -0.78 14.91 8.90
C ALA A 162 -1.65 15.72 9.89
N LYS A 163 -1.16 15.91 11.12
CA LYS A 163 -1.85 16.71 12.14
C LYS A 163 -2.00 18.17 11.74
N GLU A 164 -0.96 18.77 11.17
CA GLU A 164 -1.02 20.17 10.72
C GLU A 164 -2.01 20.36 9.57
N VAL A 165 -2.01 19.44 8.60
CA VAL A 165 -2.95 19.48 7.47
C VAL A 165 -4.38 19.33 7.98
N ASP A 166 -4.62 18.35 8.85
CA ASP A 166 -5.93 18.13 9.47
C ASP A 166 -6.38 19.34 10.29
N GLU A 167 -5.49 19.98 11.05
CA GLU A 167 -5.82 21.20 11.80
C GLU A 167 -6.23 22.35 10.88
N ILE A 168 -5.54 22.57 9.77
CA ILE A 168 -5.92 23.62 8.79
C ILE A 168 -7.29 23.32 8.18
N ILE A 169 -7.53 22.07 7.80
CA ILE A 169 -8.83 21.63 7.29
C ILE A 169 -9.91 21.87 8.36
N ARG A 170 -9.63 21.54 9.62
CA ARG A 170 -10.51 21.78 10.77
C ARG A 170 -10.69 23.26 11.10
N LEU A 171 -9.76 24.14 10.82
CA LEU A 171 -9.96 25.58 11.02
C LEU A 171 -10.86 26.19 9.92
N SER A 172 -11.01 25.50 8.79
CA SER A 172 -11.71 26.02 7.61
C SER A 172 -13.22 25.74 7.55
N ASP A 173 -13.79 24.86 8.38
CA ASP A 173 -15.26 24.85 8.56
C ASP A 173 -15.65 25.57 9.85
N ASN A 174 -16.74 26.33 9.78
CA ASN A 174 -17.54 26.64 10.95
C ASN A 174 -18.51 25.48 11.15
N GLU A 175 -18.40 24.76 12.26
CA GLU A 175 -19.52 24.32 13.11
C GLU A 175 -19.09 23.27 14.14
N GLU A 176 -19.89 23.21 15.21
CA GLU A 176 -19.73 22.52 16.49
C GLU A 176 -19.52 20.99 16.48
N CYS A 177 -19.35 20.35 15.32
CA CYS A 177 -19.17 18.89 15.19
C CYS A 177 -17.81 18.34 15.66
N ARG A 178 -16.84 19.20 15.98
CA ARG A 178 -15.41 18.81 16.02
C ARG A 178 -14.81 18.39 17.37
N LYS A 179 -15.61 18.17 18.42
CA LYS A 179 -15.09 17.95 19.79
C LYS A 179 -14.81 16.49 20.21
N LYS A 180 -14.93 15.49 19.34
CA LYS A 180 -14.82 14.06 19.72
C LYS A 180 -13.91 13.24 18.81
N ILE A 181 -12.63 13.60 18.73
CA ILE A 181 -11.60 12.69 18.22
C ILE A 181 -10.78 12.25 19.44
N GLU A 182 -11.14 11.10 20.00
CA GLU A 182 -10.50 10.58 21.22
C GLU A 182 -9.41 9.54 20.93
N SER A 183 -9.31 9.02 19.70
CA SER A 183 -8.20 8.14 19.32
C SER A 183 -7.90 8.20 17.81
N GLU A 184 -6.60 8.22 17.51
CA GLU A 184 -6.01 8.29 16.17
C GLU A 184 -5.39 6.92 15.87
N GLU A 185 -5.85 6.25 14.81
CA GLU A 185 -5.22 5.03 14.32
C GLU A 185 -4.31 5.39 13.15
N VAL A 186 -3.01 5.18 13.33
CA VAL A 186 -2.00 5.51 12.34
C VAL A 186 -1.24 4.24 11.96
N LYS A 187 -1.31 3.88 10.68
CA LYS A 187 -0.60 2.72 10.11
C LYS A 187 0.40 3.21 9.08
N MET A 188 1.66 2.79 9.22
CA MET A 188 2.69 3.07 8.23
C MET A 188 3.00 1.79 7.44
N TYR A 189 3.17 1.94 6.13
CA TYR A 189 3.51 0.86 5.21
C TYR A 189 4.78 1.22 4.45
N ILE A 190 5.61 0.22 4.21
CA ILE A 190 6.79 0.30 3.37
C ILE A 190 6.53 -0.58 2.17
N TYR A 191 6.57 0.01 0.99
CA TYR A 191 6.37 -0.69 -0.27
C TYR A 191 7.68 -0.82 -0.99
N ARG A 192 7.92 -2.02 -1.53
CA ARG A 192 9.02 -2.30 -2.44
C ARG A 192 8.45 -2.93 -3.70
N CYS A 193 8.63 -2.27 -4.84
CA CYS A 193 8.28 -2.85 -6.13
C CYS A 193 9.55 -3.35 -6.83
N THR A 194 9.54 -4.62 -7.21
CA THR A 194 10.60 -5.27 -7.97
C THR A 194 10.08 -5.64 -9.34
N LYS A 195 10.80 -5.30 -10.41
CA LYS A 195 10.41 -5.70 -11.76
C LYS A 195 10.60 -7.21 -11.93
N ASN A 196 9.51 -7.96 -12.02
CA ASN A 196 9.58 -9.36 -12.42
C ASN A 196 9.77 -9.45 -13.94
N GLN A 197 10.69 -10.31 -14.38
CA GLN A 197 11.12 -10.46 -15.79
C GLN A 197 10.01 -10.93 -16.75
N SER A 198 8.75 -11.08 -16.32
CA SER A 198 7.73 -11.81 -17.08
C SER A 198 6.59 -10.99 -17.70
N SER A 199 6.46 -9.68 -17.45
CA SER A 199 5.38 -8.88 -18.08
C SER A 199 5.93 -7.93 -19.15
N ASN A 200 5.70 -8.32 -20.41
CA ASN A 200 6.00 -7.55 -21.61
C ASN A 200 4.88 -6.50 -21.87
N VAL A 201 4.48 -5.76 -20.84
CA VAL A 201 3.32 -4.86 -20.88
C VAL A 201 3.76 -3.41 -20.72
N ASP A 202 3.37 -2.58 -21.67
CA ASP A 202 3.49 -1.12 -21.64
C ASP A 202 2.90 -0.54 -20.33
N GLN A 203 3.65 0.33 -19.66
CA GLN A 203 3.25 1.16 -18.51
C GLN A 203 2.15 0.55 -17.62
N THR A 204 2.52 -0.37 -16.73
CA THR A 204 1.59 -0.84 -15.70
C THR A 204 1.42 0.25 -14.65
N TRP A 205 0.28 0.94 -14.68
CA TRP A 205 -0.20 1.73 -13.55
C TRP A 205 -0.61 0.76 -12.46
N LEU A 206 0.11 0.77 -11.34
CA LEU A 206 -0.32 0.04 -10.16
C LEU A 206 -0.96 1.05 -9.22
N PRO A 207 -2.14 0.76 -8.64
CA PRO A 207 -2.50 1.45 -7.41
C PRO A 207 -1.36 1.21 -6.40
N PRO A 208 -1.04 2.17 -5.52
CA PRO A 208 -0.11 1.95 -4.42
C PRO A 208 -0.49 0.71 -3.60
N HIS A 209 -1.75 0.30 -3.69
CA HIS A 209 -2.34 -0.88 -3.08
C HIS A 209 -3.30 -1.58 -4.07
N ASN A 210 -3.03 -2.80 -4.52
CA ASN A 210 -4.12 -3.63 -5.05
C ASN A 210 -4.98 -4.01 -3.84
N ALA A 211 -6.14 -3.37 -3.74
CA ALA A 211 -7.13 -3.63 -2.72
C ALA A 211 -7.54 -5.11 -2.72
N THR A 212 -6.98 -5.89 -1.80
CA THR A 212 -7.80 -6.90 -1.13
C THR A 212 -8.95 -6.13 -0.48
N LEU A 213 -10.18 -6.65 -0.62
CA LEU A 213 -11.45 -6.06 -0.17
C LEU A 213 -11.43 -5.43 1.25
N GLU A 214 -10.46 -5.82 2.08
CA GLU A 214 -10.19 -5.39 3.46
C GLU A 214 -9.43 -4.06 3.62
N ASP A 215 -8.67 -3.60 2.61
CA ASP A 215 -7.86 -2.37 2.65
C ASP A 215 -8.68 -1.10 2.33
N SER A 216 -9.97 -1.26 2.01
CA SER A 216 -10.98 -0.20 1.82
C SER A 216 -11.37 0.51 3.14
N LEU A 217 -10.52 0.43 4.17
CA LEU A 217 -10.68 1.23 5.37
C LEU A 217 -10.71 2.69 4.97
N LYS A 218 -11.89 3.31 5.03
CA LYS A 218 -12.09 4.76 4.93
C LYS A 218 -11.07 5.42 5.86
N TYR A 219 -10.01 5.98 5.32
CA TYR A 219 -9.04 6.79 6.07
C TYR A 219 -9.42 8.26 5.95
N ALA A 220 -8.86 9.10 6.82
CA ALA A 220 -9.05 10.55 6.77
C ALA A 220 -8.00 11.21 5.86
N LEU A 221 -6.74 10.81 6.05
CA LEU A 221 -5.61 11.28 5.27
C LEU A 221 -4.70 10.11 4.90
N HIS A 222 -4.13 10.16 3.70
CA HIS A 222 -3.07 9.26 3.27
C HIS A 222 -1.88 10.09 2.78
N LEU A 223 -0.71 9.81 3.35
CA LEU A 223 0.53 10.49 2.99
C LEU A 223 1.42 9.48 2.29
N PHE A 224 1.76 9.78 1.04
CA PHE A 224 2.62 8.97 0.21
C PHE A 224 3.94 9.72 -0.04
N LEU A 225 5.04 9.11 0.40
CA LEU A 225 6.40 9.60 0.22
C LEU A 225 7.15 8.66 -0.75
N PRO A 226 7.32 9.05 -2.01
CA PRO A 226 8.19 8.33 -2.92
C PRO A 226 9.66 8.50 -2.50
N LEU A 227 10.47 7.45 -2.61
CA LEU A 227 11.92 7.55 -2.36
C LEU A 227 12.72 7.65 -3.67
N GLU A 228 12.05 7.52 -4.81
CA GLU A 228 12.59 7.76 -6.15
C GLU A 228 11.67 8.71 -6.93
N PRO A 229 12.20 9.41 -7.96
CA PRO A 229 11.35 10.19 -8.86
C PRO A 229 10.37 9.27 -9.60
N ILE A 230 9.09 9.41 -9.33
CA ILE A 230 8.02 8.64 -9.97
C ILE A 230 7.01 9.55 -10.67
N GLU A 231 6.19 8.95 -11.52
CA GLU A 231 5.02 9.59 -12.08
C GLU A 231 3.80 9.07 -11.33
N PHE A 232 3.07 9.97 -10.69
CA PHE A 232 1.90 9.66 -9.88
C PHE A 232 0.67 10.15 -10.64
N SER A 233 -0.33 9.30 -10.80
CA SER A 233 -1.60 9.65 -11.42
C SER A 233 -2.70 9.54 -10.40
N MET A 234 -3.54 10.56 -10.31
CA MET A 234 -4.70 10.53 -9.44
C MET A 234 -5.98 10.32 -10.27
N HIS A 235 -6.95 9.59 -9.72
CA HIS A 235 -8.28 9.54 -10.29
C HIS A 235 -9.11 10.72 -9.80
N SER A 236 -9.45 11.63 -10.71
CA SER A 236 -10.41 12.70 -10.44
C SER A 236 -11.72 12.42 -11.17
N LYS A 237 -12.82 13.10 -10.77
CA LYS A 237 -14.09 13.07 -11.52
C LYS A 237 -13.93 13.54 -12.98
N ARG A 238 -12.83 14.23 -13.32
CA ARG A 238 -12.51 14.70 -14.68
C ARG A 238 -11.53 13.78 -15.42
N GLY A 239 -11.21 12.62 -14.86
CA GLY A 239 -10.28 11.65 -15.43
C GLY A 239 -8.96 11.55 -14.66
N ARG A 240 -8.04 10.75 -15.21
CA ARG A 240 -6.70 10.51 -14.66
C ARG A 240 -5.83 11.74 -14.81
N LEU A 241 -5.17 12.14 -13.72
CA LEU A 241 -4.26 13.26 -13.69
C LEU A 241 -2.83 12.81 -13.34
N PRO A 242 -1.97 12.57 -14.34
CA PRO A 242 -0.56 12.28 -14.10
C PRO A 242 0.25 13.54 -13.79
N PHE A 243 1.10 13.46 -12.78
CA PHE A 243 2.11 14.47 -12.45
C PHE A 243 3.39 13.81 -11.94
N LYS A 244 4.52 14.49 -12.11
CA LYS A 244 5.82 13.99 -11.66
C LYS A 244 6.06 14.36 -10.19
N THR A 245 6.65 13.46 -9.44
CA THR A 245 7.01 13.67 -8.04
C THR A 245 8.51 13.49 -7.85
N THR A 246 9.03 14.11 -6.80
CA THR A 246 10.44 13.99 -6.41
C THR A 246 10.52 13.33 -5.03
N PRO A 247 11.67 12.75 -4.65
CA PRO A 247 11.85 12.15 -3.32
C PRO A 247 11.64 13.11 -2.13
N ASP A 248 11.68 14.42 -2.40
CA ASP A 248 11.47 15.48 -1.40
C ASP A 248 10.03 16.05 -1.44
N THR A 249 9.09 15.31 -2.05
CA THR A 249 7.69 15.68 -2.16
C THR A 249 6.81 14.63 -1.50
N ILE A 250 6.09 15.02 -0.46
CA ILE A 250 5.03 14.20 0.13
C ILE A 250 3.73 14.51 -0.59
N ILE A 251 3.06 13.48 -1.06
CA ILE A 251 1.72 13.57 -1.63
C ILE A 251 0.74 13.30 -0.49
N VAL A 252 -0.15 14.26 -0.21
CA VAL A 252 -1.22 14.09 0.77
C VAL A 252 -2.52 13.95 0.01
N THR A 253 -3.21 12.82 0.19
CA THR A 253 -4.54 12.56 -0.37
C THR A 253 -5.57 12.63 0.76
N ILE A 254 -6.74 13.17 0.42
CA ILE A 254 -7.91 13.19 1.28
C ILE A 254 -8.64 11.86 1.13
N GLY A 255 -8.98 11.23 2.24
CA GLY A 255 -9.75 9.98 2.24
C GLY A 255 -11.24 10.20 2.50
N ASP A 256 -12.02 9.14 2.33
CA ASP A 256 -13.48 9.16 2.44
C ASP A 256 -14.01 9.68 3.78
N GLN A 257 -13.30 9.43 4.91
CA GLN A 257 -13.74 9.94 6.21
C GLN A 257 -13.79 11.46 6.23
N LEU A 258 -12.83 12.11 5.58
CA LEU A 258 -12.72 13.56 5.60
C LEU A 258 -13.62 14.21 4.54
N GLU A 259 -13.86 13.56 3.39
CA GLU A 259 -14.91 13.98 2.46
C GLU A 259 -16.27 13.98 3.15
N GLU A 260 -16.63 12.87 3.82
CA GLU A 260 -17.88 12.71 4.56
C GLU A 260 -18.01 13.74 5.69
N TRP A 261 -16.94 13.99 6.45
CA TRP A 261 -16.91 14.99 7.53
C TRP A 261 -17.00 16.44 7.06
N SER A 262 -16.62 16.72 5.82
CA SER A 262 -16.66 18.05 5.24
C SER A 262 -17.92 18.31 4.42
N ASP A 263 -18.91 17.40 4.48
CA ASP A 263 -20.13 17.44 3.67
C ASP A 263 -19.83 17.59 2.17
N GLY A 264 -18.78 16.91 1.69
CA GLY A 264 -18.35 16.94 0.30
C GLY A 264 -17.57 18.19 -0.13
N LYS A 265 -17.18 19.07 0.80
CA LYS A 265 -16.34 20.24 0.51
C LYS A 265 -14.93 19.85 0.05
N PHE A 266 -14.35 18.83 0.67
CA PHE A 266 -13.12 18.19 0.20
C PHE A 266 -13.45 16.87 -0.48
N ARG A 267 -12.71 16.54 -1.53
CA ARG A 267 -12.97 15.33 -2.34
C ARG A 267 -12.03 14.23 -1.90
N SER A 268 -12.52 13.00 -1.77
CA SER A 268 -11.63 11.87 -1.64
C SER A 268 -10.91 11.60 -2.96
N ALA A 269 -9.66 11.16 -2.87
CA ALA A 269 -8.83 10.90 -4.02
C ALA A 269 -7.98 9.65 -3.82
N ASP A 270 -8.05 8.75 -4.79
CA ASP A 270 -7.16 7.59 -4.88
C ASP A 270 -6.07 7.84 -5.93
N GLY A 271 -4.84 7.53 -5.54
CA GLY A 271 -3.68 7.60 -6.41
C GLY A 271 -3.31 6.27 -7.05
N GLU A 272 -2.63 6.33 -8.19
CA GLU A 272 -1.94 5.26 -8.88
C GLU A 272 -0.51 5.70 -9.19
N VAL A 273 0.46 4.79 -9.11
CA VAL A 273 1.85 5.04 -9.48
C VAL A 273 2.12 4.43 -10.84
N ALA A 274 2.69 5.21 -11.76
CA ALA A 274 3.20 4.70 -13.01
C ALA A 274 4.52 3.98 -12.77
N LEU A 275 4.55 2.67 -13.03
CA LEU A 275 5.80 1.96 -13.21
C LEU A 275 6.33 2.26 -14.61
N LYS A 276 7.39 3.07 -14.69
CA LYS A 276 8.06 3.26 -15.98
C LYS A 276 8.72 1.95 -16.43
N PRO A 277 8.54 1.54 -17.70
CA PRO A 277 9.10 0.28 -18.22
C PRO A 277 10.63 0.25 -18.22
N ASN A 278 11.30 1.41 -18.13
CA ASN A 278 12.76 1.56 -18.16
C ASN A 278 13.44 1.42 -16.78
N LEU A 279 12.82 0.79 -15.80
CA LEU A 279 13.57 0.34 -14.62
C LEU A 279 14.62 -0.67 -15.09
N HIS A 280 15.90 -0.37 -14.82
CA HIS A 280 16.96 -1.37 -14.95
C HIS A 280 16.60 -2.60 -14.11
N ILE A 281 17.06 -3.78 -14.52
CA ILE A 281 16.73 -5.08 -13.89
C ILE A 281 17.04 -5.09 -12.37
N ASP A 282 17.91 -4.19 -11.91
CA ASP A 282 18.32 -4.05 -10.50
C ASP A 282 17.67 -2.86 -9.76
N GLN A 283 16.73 -2.15 -10.38
CA GLN A 283 16.16 -0.93 -9.82
C GLN A 283 14.87 -1.24 -9.06
N THR A 284 14.97 -1.25 -7.72
CA THR A 284 13.83 -1.36 -6.81
C THR A 284 13.20 0.00 -6.56
N LEU A 285 11.89 0.12 -6.72
CA LEU A 285 11.15 1.31 -6.29
C LEU A 285 10.73 1.14 -4.85
N LEU A 286 11.04 2.13 -4.01
CA LEU A 286 10.70 2.17 -2.60
C LEU A 286 9.80 3.37 -2.32
N SER A 287 8.76 3.14 -1.53
CA SER A 287 7.89 4.23 -1.08
C SER A 287 7.39 3.98 0.34
N LEU A 288 7.20 5.06 1.08
CA LEU A 288 6.60 5.07 2.39
C LEU A 288 5.17 5.60 2.29
N GLU A 289 4.27 4.96 3.02
CA GLU A 289 2.87 5.33 3.07
C GLU A 289 2.41 5.43 4.52
N LEU A 290 1.74 6.52 4.87
CA LEU A 290 1.09 6.70 6.16
C LEU A 290 -0.42 6.81 5.95
N LYS A 291 -1.19 5.88 6.52
CA LYS A 291 -2.65 5.99 6.62
C LYS A 291 -3.02 6.52 8.00
N TRP A 292 -3.80 7.60 8.01
CA TRP A 292 -4.31 8.23 9.21
C TRP A 292 -5.84 8.14 9.23
N SER A 293 -6.40 7.55 10.28
CA SER A 293 -7.85 7.42 10.44
C SER A 293 -8.31 7.84 11.84
N PHE A 294 -9.56 8.29 11.91
CA PHE A 294 -10.23 8.60 13.17
C PHE A 294 -10.98 7.35 13.65
N THR A 295 -10.73 6.90 14.88
CA THR A 295 -11.25 5.61 15.38
C THR A 295 -12.76 5.57 15.60
N ASN A 296 -13.43 6.73 15.67
CA ASN A 296 -14.87 6.82 15.96
C ASN A 296 -15.78 6.30 14.84
N LEU A 297 -15.26 6.06 13.62
CA LEU A 297 -16.06 5.56 12.50
C LEU A 297 -15.96 4.05 12.26
N ASN A 298 -14.93 3.39 12.80
CA ASN A 298 -14.71 1.97 12.55
C ASN A 298 -15.43 1.04 13.54
N LYS A 299 -16.08 1.60 14.59
CA LYS A 299 -16.67 0.81 15.68
C LYS A 299 -18.19 0.87 15.83
N THR A 300 -18.92 1.74 15.13
CA THR A 300 -20.39 1.80 15.29
C THR A 300 -21.07 2.23 14.00
N GLU A 301 -21.88 1.30 13.48
CA GLU A 301 -23.14 1.47 12.75
C GLU A 301 -23.16 2.38 11.51
N LYS A 302 -23.69 1.83 10.41
CA LYS A 302 -24.20 2.58 9.25
C LYS A 302 -24.89 3.86 9.72
N ILE A 303 -24.21 5.00 9.60
CA ILE A 303 -24.85 6.29 9.74
C ILE A 303 -25.70 6.46 8.49
N ILE A 304 -27.00 6.45 8.72
CA ILE A 304 -28.05 6.74 7.75
C ILE A 304 -27.77 8.15 7.23
N THR A 305 -27.38 8.26 5.97
CA THR A 305 -27.14 9.52 5.28
C THR A 305 -28.40 10.39 5.29
N LEU A 306 -28.22 11.70 5.51
CA LEU A 306 -29.28 12.74 5.49
C LEU A 306 -30.10 12.79 4.18
N SER A 307 -29.69 12.06 3.14
CA SER A 307 -30.48 11.84 1.91
C SER A 307 -31.73 10.96 2.11
N ASP A 308 -31.84 10.20 3.21
CA ASP A 308 -32.96 9.26 3.44
C ASP A 308 -34.24 9.94 3.96
N GLN A 309 -34.19 11.21 4.37
CA GLN A 309 -35.36 11.91 4.91
C GLN A 309 -36.31 12.49 3.86
N ARG A 310 -35.98 12.44 2.56
CA ARG A 310 -36.80 13.06 1.50
C ARG A 310 -37.92 12.17 0.93
N TRP A 311 -38.00 10.90 1.31
CA TRP A 311 -38.94 9.94 0.70
C TRP A 311 -40.21 9.66 1.50
N LYS A 312 -40.47 10.36 2.62
CA LYS A 312 -41.60 10.00 3.50
C LYS A 312 -42.99 10.48 3.06
N ASP A 313 -43.10 11.31 2.02
CA ASP A 313 -44.40 11.94 1.71
C ASP A 313 -45.10 11.43 0.45
N SER A 314 -44.64 10.33 -0.16
CA SER A 314 -45.36 9.76 -1.31
C SER A 314 -45.35 8.23 -1.36
N SER A 315 -46.56 7.66 -1.33
CA SER A 315 -46.93 6.28 -1.72
C SER A 315 -47.17 5.27 -0.58
N SER A 316 -48.36 5.40 0.00
CA SER A 316 -49.42 4.37 0.07
C SER A 316 -49.05 2.90 -0.23
N GLU A 317 -49.33 2.06 0.78
CA GLU A 317 -49.54 0.60 0.84
C GLU A 317 -48.44 -0.37 0.38
N ASN A 318 -47.71 -0.13 -0.71
CA ASN A 318 -46.66 -1.08 -1.16
C ASN A 318 -45.38 -1.04 -0.30
N SER A 319 -45.13 0.08 0.37
CA SER A 319 -43.95 0.27 1.25
C SER A 319 -44.02 -0.56 2.54
N SER A 320 -45.22 -0.85 3.08
CA SER A 320 -45.37 -1.67 4.29
C SER A 320 -44.98 -3.14 4.07
N ILE A 321 -45.22 -3.67 2.87
CA ILE A 321 -44.89 -5.07 2.55
C ILE A 321 -43.37 -5.24 2.41
N GLU A 322 -42.70 -4.30 1.74
CA GLU A 322 -41.24 -4.30 1.62
C GLU A 322 -40.54 -4.09 2.96
N VAL A 323 -41.04 -3.19 3.80
CA VAL A 323 -40.51 -2.97 5.16
C VAL A 323 -40.65 -4.23 6.02
N ASN A 324 -41.78 -4.94 5.94
CA ASN A 324 -41.97 -6.19 6.69
C ASN A 324 -41.08 -7.33 6.16
N LEU A 325 -40.84 -7.39 4.85
CA LEU A 325 -39.90 -8.35 4.26
C LEU A 325 -38.45 -8.06 4.65
N LEU A 326 -38.06 -6.79 4.71
CA LEU A 326 -36.73 -6.39 5.19
C LEU A 326 -36.57 -6.68 6.68
N LYS A 327 -37.61 -6.45 7.48
CA LYS A 327 -37.61 -6.77 8.91
C LYS A 327 -37.45 -8.27 9.17
N SER A 328 -38.17 -9.13 8.43
CA SER A 328 -38.01 -10.59 8.57
C SER A 328 -36.64 -11.07 8.13
N LYS A 329 -36.07 -10.52 7.05
CA LYS A 329 -34.69 -10.80 6.63
C LYS A 329 -33.67 -10.37 7.67
N LEU A 330 -33.90 -9.23 8.34
CA LEU A 330 -33.04 -8.74 9.41
C LEU A 330 -33.07 -9.67 10.62
N GLU A 331 -34.26 -10.11 11.06
CA GLU A 331 -34.40 -11.06 12.17
C GLU A 331 -33.69 -12.40 11.88
N VAL A 332 -33.81 -12.91 10.65
CA VAL A 332 -33.08 -14.12 10.21
C VAL A 332 -31.57 -13.89 10.21
N ALA A 333 -31.10 -12.72 9.78
CA ALA A 333 -29.68 -12.38 9.81
C ALA A 333 -29.15 -12.28 11.25
N THR A 334 -29.91 -11.69 12.16
CA THR A 334 -29.57 -11.60 13.59
C THR A 334 -29.44 -12.97 14.24
N LEU A 335 -30.39 -13.89 13.99
CA LEU A 335 -30.31 -15.26 14.49
C LEU A 335 -29.10 -16.02 13.93
N LYS A 336 -28.76 -15.82 12.65
CA LYS A 336 -27.54 -16.40 12.06
C LYS A 336 -26.28 -15.85 12.73
N MET A 337 -26.23 -14.56 13.02
CA MET A 337 -25.09 -13.95 13.72
C MET A 337 -24.93 -14.50 15.13
N GLU A 338 -26.03 -14.69 15.87
CA GLU A 338 -25.98 -15.30 17.21
C GLU A 338 -25.49 -16.74 17.17
N ASN A 339 -25.96 -17.56 16.22
CA ASN A 339 -25.50 -18.93 16.04
C ASN A 339 -24.00 -19.01 15.67
N LEU A 340 -23.53 -18.10 14.80
CA LEU A 340 -22.11 -17.99 14.48
C LEU A 340 -21.28 -17.56 15.69
N ARG A 341 -21.81 -16.65 16.52
CA ARG A 341 -21.16 -16.23 17.76
C ARG A 341 -21.03 -17.39 18.76
N GLU A 342 -22.05 -18.21 18.90
CA GLU A 342 -22.00 -19.43 19.73
C GLU A 342 -20.99 -20.44 19.21
N SER A 343 -20.99 -20.67 17.88
CA SER A 343 -20.02 -21.55 17.22
C SER A 343 -18.58 -21.05 17.42
N LEU A 344 -18.35 -19.74 17.32
CA LEU A 344 -17.04 -19.12 17.56
C LEU A 344 -16.58 -19.30 19.02
N ASN A 345 -17.50 -19.17 19.98
CA ASN A 345 -17.19 -19.42 21.39
C ASN A 345 -16.82 -20.88 21.65
N ALA A 346 -17.51 -21.84 21.01
CA ALA A 346 -17.16 -23.26 21.11
C ALA A 346 -15.75 -23.54 20.56
N VAL A 347 -15.42 -22.98 19.38
CA VAL A 347 -14.08 -23.10 18.77
C VAL A 347 -13.01 -22.48 19.68
N LYS A 348 -13.31 -21.35 20.32
CA LYS A 348 -12.37 -20.69 21.25
C LYS A 348 -12.07 -21.55 22.47
N ILE A 349 -13.10 -22.21 23.04
CA ILE A 349 -12.94 -23.15 24.16
C ILE A 349 -12.08 -24.36 23.73
N GLU A 350 -12.33 -24.92 22.55
CA GLU A 350 -11.56 -26.06 22.05
C GLU A 350 -10.09 -25.70 21.82
N ARG A 351 -9.82 -24.54 21.19
CA ARG A 351 -8.47 -24.01 21.01
C ARG A 351 -7.73 -23.85 22.34
N ASP A 352 -8.39 -23.31 23.37
CA ASP A 352 -7.77 -23.11 24.68
C ASP A 352 -7.45 -24.45 25.37
N ASN A 353 -8.30 -25.47 25.19
CA ASN A 353 -8.03 -26.83 25.66
C ASN A 353 -6.85 -27.47 24.92
N LEU A 354 -6.78 -27.30 23.59
CA LEU A 354 -5.65 -27.78 22.78
C LEU A 354 -4.34 -27.11 23.17
N LYS A 355 -4.36 -25.80 23.43
CA LYS A 355 -3.20 -25.07 23.91
C LYS A 355 -2.68 -25.63 25.23
N LYS A 356 -3.56 -25.90 26.19
CA LYS A 356 -3.19 -26.54 27.46
C LYS A 356 -2.60 -27.95 27.28
N LYS A 357 -3.13 -28.73 26.33
CA LYS A 357 -2.56 -30.05 25.98
C LYS A 357 -1.16 -29.92 25.37
N LEU A 358 -0.92 -28.91 24.54
CA LEU A 358 0.39 -28.65 23.94
C LEU A 358 1.43 -28.27 25.00
N GLU A 359 1.10 -27.37 25.92
CA GLU A 359 1.97 -26.98 27.03
C GLU A 359 2.34 -28.19 27.91
N ASN A 360 1.39 -29.09 28.17
CA ASN A 360 1.65 -30.34 28.89
C ASN A 360 2.61 -31.26 28.12
N LEU A 361 2.43 -31.42 26.80
CA LEU A 361 3.31 -32.25 25.97
C LEU A 361 4.74 -31.69 25.90
N GLU A 362 4.89 -30.36 25.80
CA GLU A 362 6.19 -29.70 25.84
C GLU A 362 6.91 -29.97 27.17
N SER A 363 6.19 -29.89 28.28
CA SER A 363 6.77 -30.20 29.61
C SER A 363 7.23 -31.65 29.74
N LEU A 364 6.47 -32.59 29.16
CA LEU A 364 6.79 -34.01 29.18
C LEU A 364 8.00 -34.32 28.29
N ASN A 365 8.05 -33.72 27.10
CA ASN A 365 9.19 -33.85 26.19
C ASN A 365 10.47 -33.27 26.80
N TYR A 366 10.39 -32.10 27.46
CA TYR A 366 11.53 -31.53 28.18
C TYR A 366 12.07 -32.48 29.26
N PHE A 367 11.18 -33.11 30.03
CA PHE A 367 11.56 -34.09 31.04
C PHE A 367 12.23 -35.33 30.43
N GLU A 368 11.69 -35.86 29.34
CA GLU A 368 12.23 -37.04 28.65
C GLU A 368 13.60 -36.77 28.03
N VAL A 369 13.78 -35.63 27.37
CA VAL A 369 15.08 -35.20 26.83
C VAL A 369 16.10 -35.07 27.95
N ASN A 370 15.74 -34.47 29.10
CA ASN A 370 16.66 -34.35 30.22
C ASN A 370 17.05 -35.70 30.84
N LYS A 371 16.09 -36.64 30.93
CA LYS A 371 16.35 -38.02 31.36
C LYS A 371 17.31 -38.74 30.41
N SER A 372 17.12 -38.58 29.10
CA SER A 372 18.00 -39.15 28.07
C SER A 372 19.43 -38.62 28.20
N ARG A 373 19.61 -37.30 28.36
CA ARG A 373 20.93 -36.68 28.58
C ARG A 373 21.62 -37.19 29.85
N ASN A 374 20.86 -37.42 30.94
CA ASN A 374 21.40 -37.99 32.17
C ASN A 374 21.92 -39.43 31.96
N LEU A 375 21.16 -40.25 31.23
CA LEU A 375 21.55 -41.60 30.85
C LEU A 375 22.79 -41.60 29.96
N GLU A 376 22.87 -40.72 28.97
CA GLU A 376 24.03 -40.57 28.09
C GLU A 376 25.29 -40.19 28.87
N ALA A 377 25.18 -39.29 29.86
CA ALA A 377 26.28 -38.93 30.75
C ALA A 377 26.76 -40.13 31.60
N LYS A 378 25.83 -40.95 32.11
CA LYS A 378 26.17 -42.17 32.86
C LYS A 378 26.84 -43.22 31.98
N VAL A 379 26.32 -43.44 30.76
CA VAL A 379 26.93 -44.36 29.78
C VAL A 379 28.33 -43.90 29.41
N SER A 380 28.54 -42.60 29.23
CA SER A 380 29.87 -42.04 28.93
C SER A 380 30.86 -42.26 30.08
N LYS A 381 30.43 -42.10 31.35
CA LYS A 381 31.26 -42.42 32.52
C LYS A 381 31.60 -43.92 32.58
N LEU A 382 30.64 -44.80 32.30
CA LEU A 382 30.86 -46.24 32.29
C LEU A 382 31.84 -46.66 31.19
N LYS A 383 31.71 -46.10 29.98
CA LYS A 383 32.65 -46.33 28.87
C LYS A 383 34.08 -45.92 29.25
N MET A 384 34.24 -44.76 29.90
CA MET A 384 35.53 -44.31 30.44
C MET A 384 36.15 -45.31 31.42
N LEU A 385 35.36 -45.86 32.35
CA LEU A 385 35.83 -46.86 33.31
C LEU A 385 36.25 -48.17 32.62
N CYS A 386 35.49 -48.64 31.62
CA CYS A 386 35.85 -49.83 30.86
C CYS A 386 37.16 -49.66 30.08
N ILE A 387 37.37 -48.49 29.45
CA ILE A 387 38.62 -48.19 28.74
C ILE A 387 39.79 -48.17 29.72
N LEU A 388 39.61 -47.53 30.89
CA LEU A 388 40.66 -47.47 31.91
C LEU A 388 41.03 -48.87 32.43
N SER A 389 40.05 -49.74 32.73
CA SER A 389 40.35 -51.10 33.18
C SER A 389 41.04 -51.93 32.09
N PHE A 390 40.64 -51.76 30.82
CA PHE A 390 41.28 -52.44 29.70
C PHE A 390 42.75 -52.01 29.53
N THR A 391 43.06 -50.72 29.67
CA THR A 391 44.45 -50.25 29.61
C THR A 391 45.33 -50.81 30.72
N VAL A 392 44.82 -50.87 31.96
CA VAL A 392 45.53 -51.48 33.09
C VAL A 392 45.75 -52.98 32.86
N PHE A 393 44.74 -53.68 32.35
CA PHE A 393 44.84 -55.10 32.04
C PHE A 393 45.90 -55.39 30.97
N VAL A 394 45.95 -54.61 29.89
CA VAL A 394 46.97 -54.76 28.84
C VAL A 394 48.37 -54.54 29.40
N VAL A 395 48.58 -53.50 30.23
CA VAL A 395 49.87 -53.26 30.89
C VAL A 395 50.28 -54.43 31.77
N PHE A 396 49.33 -54.97 32.54
CA PHE A 396 49.57 -56.13 33.41
C PHE A 396 49.95 -57.40 32.62
N VAL A 397 49.23 -57.69 31.53
CA VAL A 397 49.54 -58.82 30.65
C VAL A 397 50.94 -58.67 30.05
N VAL A 398 51.29 -57.49 29.53
CA VAL A 398 52.62 -57.23 28.98
C VAL A 398 53.72 -57.42 30.02
N ALA A 399 53.48 -57.06 31.29
CA ALA A 399 54.45 -57.23 32.37
C ALA A 399 54.67 -58.70 32.77
N ILE A 400 53.69 -59.59 32.58
CA ILE A 400 53.82 -61.03 32.87
C ILE A 400 54.61 -61.76 31.78
N PHE A 401 54.46 -61.35 30.52
CA PHE A 401 55.09 -62.01 29.37
C PHE A 401 56.47 -61.46 28.99
N LYS A 402 57.05 -60.60 29.83
CA LYS A 402 58.35 -59.97 29.65
C LYS A 402 59.27 -60.34 30.80
#